data_AF-A0A7Y3UP58-F1
#
_entry.id   AF-A0A7Y3UP58-F1
#
_cell.length_a   1.000
_cell.length_b   1.000
_cell.length_c   1.000
_cell.angle_alpha   90.00
_cell.angle_beta   90.00
_cell.angle_gamma   90.00
#
_symmetry.space_group_name_H-M   'P 1'
#
loop_
_entity.id
_entity.type
_entity.pdbx_description
1 polymer ?
#
loop_
_entity_poly.entity_id
_entity_poly.type
_entity_poly.pdbx_seq_one_letter_code
_entity_poly.pdbx_strand_id
1 'polypeptide(L)'
;MSWGVGHREKIYHLLDAVGEKNFVSAIQIVNLMFNSGIENERKHVIFDEKVIAITMISALHKRMKELWKTLRVLAKGGGENEVLEKTSQKRIFVKKSIRQARNFVEEEMSDKWKSMLEADLLCKTSNLSPAIVIEQLTAKLCR
;
A
#
# COMPACT_ATOMS: atom_id res chain seq x y z
N MET A 1 -13.38 17.20 -9.19
CA MET A 1 -13.22 17.27 -7.73
C MET A 1 -11.75 17.22 -7.40
N SER A 2 -11.14 18.33 -6.97
CA SER A 2 -9.77 18.30 -6.46
C SER A 2 -9.81 17.70 -5.05
N TRP A 3 -9.14 16.58 -4.87
CA TRP A 3 -8.81 16.12 -3.53
C TRP A 3 -7.76 17.09 -2.98
N GLY A 4 -8.13 17.87 -1.96
CA GLY A 4 -7.22 18.78 -1.23
C GLY A 4 -6.21 18.03 -0.35
N VAL A 5 -5.67 16.93 -0.85
CA VAL A 5 -4.77 16.02 -0.13
C VAL A 5 -3.34 16.47 -0.37
N GLY A 6 -2.59 16.73 0.71
CA GLY A 6 -1.19 17.12 0.61
C GLY A 6 -0.37 16.05 -0.09
N HIS A 7 0.71 16.43 -0.79
CA HIS A 7 1.56 15.47 -1.52
C HIS A 7 2.07 14.32 -0.64
N ARG A 8 2.32 14.58 0.65
CA ARG A 8 2.72 13.58 1.64
C ARG A 8 1.61 12.64 2.06
N GLU A 9 0.36 13.08 2.03
CA GLU A 9 -0.80 12.33 2.51
C GLU A 9 -1.26 11.28 1.48
N LYS A 10 -1.01 11.54 0.19
CA LYS A 10 -1.44 10.66 -0.92
C LYS A 10 -1.01 9.21 -0.71
N ILE A 11 0.22 8.98 -0.24
CA ILE A 11 0.69 7.61 0.00
C ILE A 11 -0.13 6.92 1.09
N TYR A 12 -0.46 7.61 2.19
CA TYR A 12 -1.29 7.04 3.25
C TYR A 12 -2.71 6.74 2.77
N HIS A 13 -3.28 7.63 1.95
CA HIS A 13 -4.57 7.37 1.30
C HIS A 13 -4.52 6.16 0.37
N LEU A 14 -3.44 5.96 -0.38
CA LEU A 14 -3.26 4.76 -1.22
C LEU A 14 -3.21 3.50 -0.36
N LEU A 15 -2.40 3.51 0.70
CA LEU A 15 -2.28 2.37 1.62
C LEU A 15 -3.62 2.03 2.29
N ASP A 16 -4.39 3.05 2.64
CA ASP A 16 -5.73 2.88 3.19
C ASP A 16 -6.70 2.30 2.17
N ALA A 17 -6.74 2.86 0.95
CA ALA A 17 -7.62 2.36 -0.10
C ALA A 17 -7.33 0.88 -0.43
N VAL A 18 -6.05 0.50 -0.51
CA VAL A 18 -5.64 -0.90 -0.70
C VAL A 18 -6.05 -1.77 0.50
N GLY A 19 -5.81 -1.31 1.73
CA GLY A 19 -6.17 -2.04 2.93
C GLY A 19 -7.69 -2.24 3.11
N GLU A 20 -8.50 -1.30 2.61
CA GLU A 20 -9.97 -1.41 2.57
C GLU A 20 -10.48 -2.11 1.29
N LYS A 21 -9.59 -2.69 0.45
CA LYS A 21 -9.91 -3.27 -0.87
C LYS A 21 -10.75 -2.35 -1.78
N ASN A 22 -10.61 -1.03 -1.62
CA ASN A 22 -11.28 -0.03 -2.45
C ASN A 22 -10.45 0.28 -3.71
N PHE A 23 -10.62 -0.58 -4.72
CA PHE A 23 -9.90 -0.47 -6.00
C PHE A 23 -10.09 0.88 -6.70
N VAL A 24 -11.33 1.39 -6.76
CA VAL A 24 -11.64 2.64 -7.47
C VAL A 24 -10.89 3.81 -6.85
N SER A 25 -10.93 3.94 -5.53
CA SER A 25 -10.18 5.01 -4.84
C SER A 25 -8.67 4.80 -4.96
N ALA A 26 -8.19 3.55 -4.89
CA ALA A 26 -6.76 3.27 -5.02
C ALA A 26 -6.20 3.71 -6.38
N ILE A 27 -6.88 3.38 -7.49
CA ILE A 27 -6.47 3.79 -8.84
C ILE A 27 -6.53 5.31 -9.01
N GLN A 28 -7.56 5.98 -8.48
CA GLN A 28 -7.64 7.44 -8.51
C GLN A 28 -6.44 8.10 -7.82
N ILE A 29 -6.00 7.54 -6.67
CA ILE A 29 -4.86 8.05 -5.93
C ILE A 29 -3.54 7.76 -6.66
N VAL A 30 -3.40 6.57 -7.27
CA VAL A 30 -2.25 6.24 -8.12
C VAL A 30 -2.10 7.28 -9.23
N ASN A 31 -3.17 7.54 -9.98
CA ASN A 31 -3.18 8.51 -11.06
C ASN A 31 -2.91 9.94 -10.57
N LEU A 32 -3.46 10.31 -9.42
CA LEU A 32 -3.14 11.59 -8.79
C LEU A 32 -1.65 11.72 -8.49
N MET A 33 -1.01 10.69 -7.93
CA MET A 33 0.40 10.73 -7.56
C MET A 33 1.33 10.82 -8.77
N PHE A 34 1.02 10.15 -9.89
CA PHE A 34 1.80 10.30 -11.13
C PHE A 34 1.58 11.69 -11.77
N ASN A 35 0.34 12.19 -11.79
CA ASN A 35 0.02 13.48 -12.44
C ASN A 35 0.49 14.71 -11.67
N SER A 36 0.54 14.62 -10.33
CA SER A 36 0.85 15.76 -9.46
C SER A 36 2.13 15.59 -8.66
N GLY A 37 2.84 14.48 -8.83
CA GLY A 37 4.06 14.18 -8.10
C GLY A 37 3.88 13.93 -6.61
N ILE A 38 4.97 13.50 -5.98
CA ILE A 38 5.05 13.17 -4.55
C ILE A 38 6.04 14.08 -3.85
N GLU A 39 5.79 14.40 -2.59
CA GLU A 39 6.69 15.23 -1.80
C GLU A 39 7.70 14.36 -1.04
N ASN A 40 8.98 14.71 -1.13
CA ASN A 40 10.03 14.06 -0.36
C ASN A 40 10.22 14.69 1.03
N GLU A 41 11.13 14.13 1.83
CA GLU A 41 11.40 14.62 3.19
C GLU A 41 11.88 16.08 3.27
N ARG A 42 12.42 16.61 2.15
CA ARG A 42 12.88 17.99 2.03
C ARG A 42 11.81 18.94 1.48
N LYS A 43 10.55 18.50 1.40
CA LYS A 43 9.40 19.25 0.87
C LYS A 43 9.49 19.57 -0.63
N HIS A 44 10.31 18.83 -1.39
CA HIS A 44 10.36 18.98 -2.85
C HIS A 44 9.39 18.00 -3.51
N VAL A 45 8.69 18.46 -4.53
CA VAL A 45 7.81 17.61 -5.35
C VAL A 45 8.65 16.92 -6.43
N ILE A 46 8.57 15.59 -6.44
CA ILE A 46 9.23 14.70 -7.39
C ILE A 46 8.20 14.26 -8.43
N PHE A 47 8.56 14.40 -9.70
CA PHE A 47 7.78 13.96 -10.86
C PHE A 47 8.42 12.77 -11.60
N ASP A 48 9.57 12.28 -11.14
CA ASP A 48 10.19 11.09 -11.71
C ASP A 48 9.30 9.86 -11.47
N GLU A 49 8.77 9.29 -12.55
CA GLU A 49 7.82 8.18 -12.48
C GLU A 49 8.40 6.94 -11.81
N LYS A 50 9.69 6.64 -12.03
CA LYS A 50 10.35 5.48 -11.41
C LYS A 50 10.49 5.68 -9.91
N VAL A 51 10.90 6.87 -9.48
CA VAL A 51 10.98 7.21 -8.05
C VAL A 51 9.60 7.15 -7.40
N ILE A 52 8.56 7.65 -8.07
CA ILE A 52 7.17 7.57 -7.58
C ILE A 52 6.75 6.10 -7.42
N ALA A 53 6.95 5.28 -8.44
CA ALA A 53 6.56 3.87 -8.43
C ALA A 53 7.30 3.06 -7.35
N ILE A 54 8.63 3.21 -7.26
CA ILE A 54 9.44 2.52 -6.24
C ILE A 54 9.00 2.94 -4.82
N THR A 55 8.67 4.22 -4.64
CA THR A 55 8.13 4.73 -3.36
C THR A 55 6.81 4.06 -3.00
N MET A 56 5.88 3.97 -3.95
CA MET A 56 4.59 3.29 -3.77
C MET A 56 4.79 1.81 -3.43
N ILE A 57 5.60 1.08 -4.21
CA ILE A 57 5.86 -0.35 -4.00
C ILE A 57 6.46 -0.60 -2.62
N SER A 58 7.44 0.20 -2.22
CA SER A 58 8.09 0.08 -0.90
C SER A 58 7.09 0.29 0.24
N ALA A 59 6.22 1.29 0.12
CA ALA A 59 5.17 1.56 1.11
C ALA A 59 4.12 0.44 1.16
N LEU A 60 3.70 -0.06 -0.01
CA LEU A 60 2.76 -1.18 -0.13
C LEU A 60 3.35 -2.46 0.50
N HIS A 61 4.61 -2.78 0.22
CA HIS A 61 5.30 -3.92 0.85
C HIS A 61 5.25 -3.85 2.37
N LYS A 62 5.58 -2.67 2.93
CA LYS A 62 5.52 -2.46 4.38
C LYS A 62 4.10 -2.66 4.90
N ARG A 63 3.11 -2.07 4.24
CA ARG A 63 1.70 -2.18 4.66
C ARG A 63 1.19 -3.61 4.60
N MET A 64 1.42 -4.32 3.50
CA MET A 64 0.98 -5.70 3.34
C MET A 64 1.67 -6.62 4.36
N LYS A 65 2.97 -6.39 4.66
CA LYS A 65 3.67 -7.13 5.73
C LYS A 65 3.03 -6.92 7.10
N GLU A 66 2.64 -5.68 7.41
CA GLU A 66 1.96 -5.36 8.68
C GLU A 66 0.59 -6.03 8.76
N LEU A 67 -0.22 -5.93 7.70
CA LEU A 67 -1.53 -6.58 7.63
C LEU A 67 -1.41 -8.11 7.75
N TRP A 68 -0.40 -8.70 7.10
CA TRP A 68 -0.12 -10.14 7.19
C TRP A 68 0.18 -10.57 8.63
N LYS A 69 1.03 -9.82 9.34
CA LYS A 69 1.34 -10.10 10.75
C LYS A 69 0.09 -9.98 11.61
N THR A 70 -0.73 -8.95 11.40
CA THR A 70 -2.00 -8.79 12.10
C THR A 70 -2.93 -9.97 11.84
N LEU A 71 -3.09 -10.37 10.58
CA LEU A 71 -3.93 -11.51 10.18
C LEU A 71 -3.52 -12.81 10.90
N ARG A 72 -2.21 -13.10 10.98
CA ARG A 72 -1.67 -14.27 11.70
C ARG A 72 -1.95 -14.25 13.20
N VAL A 73 -2.01 -13.08 13.82
CA VAL A 73 -2.39 -12.95 15.25
C VAL A 73 -3.87 -13.26 15.41
N LEU A 74 -4.71 -12.68 14.55
CA LEU A 74 -6.16 -12.90 14.56
C LEU A 74 -6.53 -14.36 14.29
N ALA A 75 -5.83 -15.03 13.36
CA ALA A 75 -6.04 -16.45 13.04
C ALA A 75 -5.78 -17.40 14.22
N LYS A 76 -5.01 -16.95 15.22
CA LYS A 76 -4.74 -17.68 16.46
C LYS A 76 -5.69 -17.30 17.60
N GLY A 77 -6.76 -16.56 17.32
CA GLY A 77 -7.72 -16.06 18.30
C GLY A 77 -7.24 -14.82 19.09
N GLY A 78 -6.13 -14.19 18.70
CA GLY A 78 -5.63 -12.98 19.36
C GLY A 78 -6.50 -11.76 19.09
N GLY A 79 -6.52 -10.81 20.02
CA GLY A 79 -7.27 -9.56 19.96
C GLY A 79 -6.38 -8.33 19.80
N GLU A 80 -6.92 -7.16 20.15
CA GLU A 80 -6.23 -5.87 20.03
C GLU A 80 -4.91 -5.82 20.82
N ASN A 81 -4.87 -6.38 22.03
CA ASN A 81 -3.69 -6.36 22.88
C ASN A 81 -2.56 -7.20 22.29
N GLU A 82 -2.86 -8.41 21.82
CA GLU A 82 -1.88 -9.29 21.20
C GLU A 82 -1.35 -8.71 19.89
N VAL A 83 -2.20 -8.00 19.12
CA VAL A 83 -1.74 -7.28 17.93
C VAL A 83 -0.78 -6.16 18.32
N LEU A 84 -1.05 -5.40 19.39
CA LEU A 84 -0.14 -4.35 19.87
C LEU A 84 1.20 -4.90 20.37
N GLU A 85 1.18 -6.06 21.03
CA GLU A 85 2.39 -6.68 21.55
C GLU A 85 3.24 -7.35 20.46
N LYS A 86 2.59 -8.01 19.49
CA LYS A 86 3.27 -8.84 18.48
C LYS A 86 3.54 -8.11 17.16
N THR A 87 3.07 -6.88 17.01
CA THR A 87 3.28 -6.08 15.80
C THR A 87 3.82 -4.69 16.13
N SER A 88 4.33 -3.97 15.14
CA SER A 88 4.87 -2.61 15.29
C SER A 88 3.78 -1.52 15.24
N GLN A 89 2.52 -1.86 15.49
CA GLN A 89 1.41 -0.93 15.32
C GLN A 89 1.22 -0.03 16.53
N LYS A 90 0.90 1.23 16.27
CA LYS A 90 0.54 2.19 17.32
C LYS A 90 -0.90 1.96 17.76
N ARG A 91 -1.17 2.16 19.07
CA ARG A 91 -2.50 2.02 19.70
C ARG A 91 -3.63 2.72 18.93
N ILE A 92 -3.38 3.93 18.43
CA ILE A 92 -4.39 4.71 17.69
C ILE A 92 -4.80 4.07 16.34
N PHE A 93 -3.98 3.20 15.75
CA PHE A 93 -4.23 2.59 14.44
C PHE A 93 -4.63 1.11 14.51
N VAL A 94 -4.54 0.47 15.69
CA VAL A 94 -4.75 -0.98 15.81
C VAL A 94 -6.12 -1.43 15.32
N LYS A 95 -7.18 -0.69 15.68
CA LYS A 95 -8.56 -1.00 15.26
C LYS A 95 -8.71 -0.96 13.75
N LYS A 96 -8.15 0.08 13.12
CA LYS A 96 -8.15 0.25 11.66
C LYS A 96 -7.39 -0.89 10.98
N SER A 97 -6.22 -1.24 11.48
CA SER A 97 -5.44 -2.32 10.88
C SER A 97 -6.04 -3.69 11.07
N ILE A 98 -6.70 -3.97 12.21
CA ILE A 98 -7.44 -5.22 12.40
C ILE A 98 -8.60 -5.29 11.40
N ARG A 99 -9.35 -4.19 11.25
CA ARG A 99 -10.41 -4.10 10.23
C ARG A 99 -9.86 -4.38 8.83
N GLN A 100 -8.77 -3.72 8.44
CA GLN A 100 -8.17 -3.90 7.13
C GLN A 100 -7.58 -5.30 6.94
N ALA A 101 -6.92 -5.88 7.95
CA ALA A 101 -6.35 -7.22 7.87
C ALA A 101 -7.43 -8.28 7.62
N ARG A 102 -8.64 -8.08 8.17
CA ARG A 102 -9.80 -8.96 7.93
C ARG A 102 -10.32 -8.95 6.50
N ASN A 103 -9.91 -8.00 5.67
CA ASN A 103 -10.25 -8.00 4.24
C ASN A 103 -9.40 -8.99 3.43
N PHE A 104 -8.36 -9.57 4.04
CA PHE A 104 -7.42 -10.49 3.40
C PHE A 104 -7.52 -11.89 4.01
N VAL A 105 -7.11 -12.88 3.22
CA VAL A 105 -6.93 -14.28 3.69
C VAL A 105 -5.44 -14.64 3.68
N GLU A 106 -5.02 -15.59 4.52
CA GLU A 106 -3.59 -15.87 4.74
C GLU A 106 -2.95 -16.48 3.48
N GLU A 107 -3.72 -17.27 2.74
CA GLU A 107 -3.30 -18.03 1.57
C GLU A 107 -2.95 -17.11 0.40
N GLU A 108 -3.65 -15.97 0.22
CA GLU A 108 -3.39 -15.04 -0.89
C GLU A 108 -2.15 -14.15 -0.65
N MET A 109 -1.68 -14.04 0.60
CA MET A 109 -0.63 -13.08 0.95
C MET A 109 0.70 -13.38 0.27
N SER A 110 1.03 -14.66 0.04
CA SER A 110 2.26 -15.05 -0.66
C SER A 110 2.25 -14.58 -2.11
N ASP A 111 1.13 -14.70 -2.81
CA ASP A 111 1.02 -14.31 -4.23
C ASP A 111 0.95 -12.78 -4.39
N LYS A 112 0.31 -12.09 -3.44
CA LYS A 112 0.41 -10.62 -3.34
C LYS A 112 1.85 -10.17 -3.11
N TRP A 113 2.61 -10.90 -2.28
CA TRP A 113 4.02 -10.62 -2.05
C TRP A 113 4.86 -10.75 -3.33
N LYS A 114 4.69 -11.85 -4.07
CA LYS A 114 5.35 -12.07 -5.37
C LYS A 114 5.00 -10.96 -6.35
N SER A 115 3.73 -10.57 -6.42
CA SER A 115 3.26 -9.50 -7.32
C SER A 115 3.95 -8.16 -7.06
N MET A 116 4.23 -7.82 -5.79
CA MET A 116 4.97 -6.60 -5.46
C MET A 116 6.46 -6.69 -5.88
N LEU A 117 7.09 -7.86 -5.73
CA LEU A 117 8.47 -8.09 -6.20
C LEU A 117 8.58 -8.04 -7.73
N GLU A 118 7.62 -8.62 -8.44
CA GLU A 118 7.52 -8.54 -9.90
C GLU A 118 7.37 -7.08 -10.36
N ALA A 119 6.50 -6.31 -9.70
CA ALA A 119 6.32 -4.90 -10.01
C ALA A 119 7.61 -4.09 -9.78
N ASP A 120 8.33 -4.34 -8.67
CA ASP A 120 9.62 -3.69 -8.39
C ASP A 120 10.65 -3.99 -9.48
N LEU A 121 10.73 -5.26 -9.91
CA LEU A 121 11.62 -5.67 -11.00
C LEU A 121 11.24 -4.98 -12.31
N LEU A 122 9.96 -5.00 -12.70
CA LEU A 122 9.47 -4.39 -13.94
C LEU A 122 9.75 -2.88 -13.98
N CYS A 123 9.53 -2.16 -12.88
CA CYS A 123 9.84 -0.73 -12.80
C CYS A 123 11.33 -0.43 -12.99
N LYS A 124 12.22 -1.37 -12.63
CA LYS A 124 13.67 -1.21 -12.72
C LYS A 124 14.26 -1.64 -14.06
N THR A 125 13.71 -2.68 -14.67
CA THR A 125 14.36 -3.37 -15.81
C THR A 125 13.58 -3.30 -17.13
N SER A 126 12.28 -3.02 -17.09
CA SER A 126 11.44 -3.03 -18.30
C SER A 126 11.27 -1.63 -18.90
N ASN A 127 10.79 -1.58 -20.15
CA ASN A 127 10.35 -0.36 -20.82
C ASN A 127 8.86 -0.05 -20.59
N LEU A 128 8.16 -0.80 -19.72
CA LEU A 128 6.78 -0.50 -19.37
C LEU A 128 6.71 0.80 -18.58
N SER A 129 5.65 1.58 -18.81
CA SER A 129 5.40 2.77 -17.99
C SER A 129 5.24 2.35 -16.51
N PRO A 130 5.97 2.97 -15.58
CA PRO A 130 5.82 2.72 -14.15
C PRO A 130 4.38 2.90 -13.66
N ALA A 131 3.63 3.84 -14.24
CA ALA A 131 2.22 4.04 -13.91
C ALA A 131 1.37 2.79 -14.17
N ILE A 132 1.52 2.19 -15.35
CA ILE A 132 0.81 0.96 -15.74
C ILE A 132 1.18 -0.20 -14.80
N VAL A 133 2.47 -0.33 -14.47
CA VAL A 133 2.94 -1.39 -13.54
C VAL A 133 2.29 -1.23 -12.17
N ILE A 134 2.18 0.00 -11.66
CA ILE A 134 1.52 0.27 -10.37
C ILE A 134 0.02 0.03 -10.45
N GLU A 135 -0.68 0.46 -11.51
CA GLU A 135 -2.11 0.20 -11.67
C GLU A 135 -2.42 -1.31 -11.66
N GLN A 136 -1.61 -2.11 -12.37
CA GLN A 136 -1.71 -3.56 -12.37
C GLN A 136 -1.46 -4.16 -10.98
N LEU A 137 -0.42 -3.68 -10.28
CA LEU A 137 -0.14 -4.11 -8.92
C LEU A 137 -1.32 -3.78 -7.99
N THR A 138 -1.84 -2.56 -8.03
CA THR A 138 -2.98 -2.11 -7.23
C THR A 138 -4.21 -2.99 -7.48
N ALA A 139 -4.48 -3.36 -8.74
CA ALA A 139 -5.55 -4.29 -9.07
C ALA A 139 -5.36 -5.68 -8.41
N LYS A 140 -4.14 -6.22 -8.44
CA LYS A 140 -3.81 -7.50 -7.79
C LYS A 140 -3.92 -7.44 -6.26
N LEU A 141 -3.58 -6.30 -5.65
CA LEU A 141 -3.64 -6.14 -4.20
C LEU A 141 -5.07 -5.95 -3.68
N CYS A 142 -5.94 -5.29 -4.44
CA CYS A 142 -7.33 -5.02 -4.02
C CYS A 142 -8.32 -6.16 -4.27
N ARG A 143 -7.98 -7.13 -5.13
CA ARG A 143 -8.75 -8.37 -5.33
C ARG A 143 -8.37 -9.34 -4.24
#